data_AF-A0A6I3CAD4-F1
#
_entry.id   AF-A0A6I3CAD4-F1
#
_cell.length_a   1.000
_cell.length_b   1.000
_cell.length_c   1.000
_cell.angle_alpha   90.00
_cell.angle_beta   90.00
_cell.angle_gamma   90.00
#
_symmetry.space_group_name_H-M   'P 1'
#
loop_
_entity.id
_entity.type
_entity.pdbx_description
1 polymer ?
#
loop_
_entity_poly.entity_id
_entity_poly.type
_entity_poly.pdbx_seq_one_letter_code
_entity_poly.pdbx_strand_id
1 'polypeptide(L)'
;MIVADTELTPAEPALNHTLTRRALWLLGATVFVATCFLSQPVTGWNSNSRLDLVFAVVDHHRLTIDEYQATKPFDTGDKALFSGHYYSDKTIGVSVAALPMYVA
;
A
#
# COMPACT_ATOMS: atom_id res chain seq x y z
N MET A 1 32.08 53.62 20.43
CA MET A 1 32.51 52.27 20.81
C MET A 1 31.29 51.37 20.69
N ILE A 2 31.07 50.81 19.50
CA ILE A 2 29.94 49.91 19.22
C ILE A 2 30.50 48.50 19.34
N VAL A 3 30.05 47.76 20.35
CA VAL A 3 30.32 46.32 20.48
C VAL A 3 29.43 45.64 19.46
N ALA A 4 30.04 45.01 18.46
CA ALA A 4 29.33 44.14 17.52
C ALA A 4 29.02 42.83 18.25
N ASP A 5 27.75 42.65 18.63
CA ASP A 5 27.25 41.35 19.05
C ASP A 5 27.37 40.39 17.87
N THR A 6 28.26 39.41 18.02
CA THR A 6 28.47 38.36 17.02
C THR A 6 27.29 37.40 17.16
N GLU A 7 26.31 37.47 16.27
CA GLU A 7 25.24 36.48 16.25
C GLU A 7 25.85 35.09 16.04
N LEU A 8 25.69 34.24 17.06
CA LEU A 8 26.07 32.84 16.99
C LEU A 8 25.07 32.15 16.06
N THR A 9 25.37 32.03 14.77
CA THR A 9 24.59 31.21 13.84
C THR A 9 24.52 29.78 14.41
N PRO A 10 23.31 29.21 14.63
CA PRO A 10 23.19 27.86 15.16
C PRO A 10 23.86 26.90 14.19
N ALA A 11 24.87 26.16 14.66
CA ALA A 11 25.47 25.10 13.86
C ALA A 11 24.38 24.09 13.49
N GLU A 12 24.13 23.88 12.20
CA GLU A 12 23.24 22.79 11.76
C GLU A 12 23.74 21.47 12.36
N PRO A 13 22.86 20.65 12.95
CA PRO A 13 23.27 19.38 13.51
C PRO A 13 23.82 18.50 12.40
N ALA A 14 25.14 18.28 12.41
CA ALA A 14 25.81 17.40 11.45
C ALA A 14 25.20 15.99 11.54
N LEU A 15 24.44 15.60 10.52
CA LEU A 15 23.81 14.29 10.41
C LEU A 15 24.92 13.22 10.39
N ASN A 16 24.99 12.42 11.46
CA ASN A 16 25.94 11.31 11.53
C ASN A 16 25.47 10.17 10.62
N HIS A 17 26.06 10.08 9.42
CA HIS A 17 25.72 9.08 8.40
C HIS A 17 25.78 7.63 8.89
N THR A 18 26.61 7.32 9.89
CA THR A 18 26.72 5.96 10.45
C THR A 18 25.52 5.61 11.33
N LEU A 19 25.04 6.57 12.13
CA LEU A 19 23.83 6.40 12.94
C LEU A 19 22.60 6.26 12.03
N THR A 20 22.53 7.04 10.96
CA THR A 20 21.46 6.94 9.96
C THR A 20 21.47 5.60 9.23
N ARG A 21 22.64 5.08 8.83
CA ARG A 21 22.74 3.75 8.20
C ARG A 21 22.28 2.62 9.13
N ARG A 22 22.69 2.65 10.41
CA ARG A 22 22.24 1.66 11.40
C ARG A 22 20.72 1.75 11.63
N ALA A 23 20.18 2.96 11.74
CA ALA A 23 18.75 3.17 11.87
C ALA A 23 17.97 2.63 10.66
N LEU A 24 18.48 2.83 9.43
CA LEU A 24 17.89 2.28 8.21
C LEU A 24 17.90 0.75 8.20
N TRP A 25 19.00 0.12 8.61
CA TRP A 25 19.07 -1.34 8.71
C TRP A 25 18.14 -1.90 9.78
N LEU A 26 18.05 -1.25 10.94
CA LEU A 26 17.13 -1.66 12.00
C LEU A 26 15.68 -1.51 11.55
N LEU A 27 15.33 -0.38 10.93
CA LEU A 27 14.00 -0.18 10.35
C LEU A 27 13.69 -1.24 9.29
N GLY A 28 14.60 -1.49 8.37
CA GLY A 28 14.46 -2.51 7.34
C GLY A 28 14.27 -3.91 7.93
N ALA A 29 15.08 -4.28 8.93
CA ALA A 29 14.96 -5.55 9.63
C ALA A 29 13.63 -5.66 10.39
N THR A 30 13.18 -4.60 11.06
CA THR A 30 11.89 -4.57 11.75
C THR A 30 10.73 -4.75 10.78
N VAL A 31 10.72 -4.02 9.66
CA VAL A 31 9.69 -4.16 8.61
C VAL A 31 9.72 -5.57 8.00
N PHE A 32 10.90 -6.12 7.74
CA PHE A 32 11.08 -7.47 7.20
C PHE A 32 10.50 -8.53 8.15
N VAL A 33 10.92 -8.50 9.42
CA VAL A 33 10.41 -9.43 10.45
C VAL A 33 8.91 -9.28 10.60
N ALA A 34 8.39 -8.05 10.71
CA ALA A 34 6.95 -7.82 10.79
C ALA A 34 6.20 -8.41 9.58
N THR A 35 6.74 -8.27 8.37
CA THR A 35 6.15 -8.83 7.15
C THR A 35 6.12 -10.36 7.19
N CYS A 36 7.21 -11.01 7.59
CA CYS A 36 7.27 -12.48 7.70
C CYS A 36 6.30 -13.03 8.76
N PHE A 37 6.10 -12.31 9.87
CA PHE A 37 5.21 -12.75 10.94
C PHE A 37 3.73 -12.42 10.68
N LEU A 38 3.44 -11.32 9.98
CA LEU A 38 2.07 -10.87 9.71
C LEU A 38 1.54 -11.31 8.34
N SER A 39 2.34 -12.00 7.53
CA SER A 39 1.88 -12.55 6.26
C SER A 39 0.81 -13.61 6.49
N GLN A 40 -0.38 -13.39 5.91
CA GLN A 40 -1.47 -14.35 5.99
C GLN A 40 -1.34 -15.40 4.88
N PRO A 41 -1.64 -16.69 5.17
CA PRO A 41 -1.52 -17.78 4.19
C PRO A 41 -2.58 -17.70 3.08
N VAL A 42 -3.68 -17.00 3.35
CA VAL A 42 -4.74 -16.70 2.40
C VAL A 42 -4.92 -15.20 2.32
N THR A 43 -5.30 -14.72 1.15
CA THR A 43 -5.57 -13.31 0.92
C THR A 43 -6.85 -12.90 1.65
N GLY A 44 -6.78 -11.78 2.39
CA GLY A 44 -7.95 -11.23 3.07
C GLY A 44 -8.95 -10.63 2.09
N TRP A 45 -10.21 -10.52 2.52
CA TRP A 45 -11.32 -9.95 1.73
C TRP A 45 -11.00 -8.58 1.13
N ASN A 46 -10.28 -7.74 1.88
CA ASN A 46 -9.82 -6.42 1.46
C ASN A 46 -8.89 -6.49 0.24
N SER A 47 -7.97 -7.46 0.22
CA SER A 47 -7.06 -7.70 -0.89
C SER A 47 -7.79 -8.32 -2.07
N ASN A 48 -8.66 -9.31 -1.81
CA ASN A 48 -9.47 -9.98 -2.84
C ASN A 48 -10.34 -8.97 -3.58
N SER A 49 -11.07 -8.12 -2.86
CA SER A 49 -11.91 -7.06 -3.44
C SER A 49 -11.16 -6.13 -4.39
N ARG A 50 -9.89 -5.80 -4.08
CA ARG A 50 -9.04 -4.99 -4.95
C ARG A 50 -8.55 -5.75 -6.18
N LEU A 51 -8.23 -7.03 -6.01
CA LEU A 51 -7.81 -7.92 -7.10
C LEU A 51 -8.97 -8.20 -8.05
N ASP A 52 -10.17 -8.44 -7.53
CA ASP A 52 -11.38 -8.62 -8.33
C ASP A 52 -11.62 -7.41 -9.24
N LEU A 53 -11.38 -6.18 -8.75
CA LEU A 53 -11.46 -4.98 -9.57
C LEU A 53 -10.36 -4.92 -10.64
N VAL A 54 -9.14 -5.35 -10.32
CA VAL A 54 -8.04 -5.45 -11.30
C VAL A 54 -8.42 -6.40 -12.42
N PHE A 55 -8.89 -7.60 -12.09
CA PHE A 55 -9.30 -8.62 -13.06
C PHE A 55 -10.49 -8.16 -13.88
N ALA A 56 -11.53 -7.59 -13.26
CA ALA A 56 -12.68 -7.06 -13.98
C ALA A 56 -12.30 -5.95 -14.99
N VAL A 57 -11.37 -5.07 -14.62
CA VAL A 57 -10.91 -4.00 -15.52
C VAL A 57 -10.11 -4.57 -16.69
N VAL A 58 -9.21 -5.52 -16.43
CA VAL A 58 -8.32 -6.07 -17.45
C VAL A 58 -9.04 -7.07 -18.36
N ASP A 59 -9.78 -8.01 -17.79
CA ASP A 59 -10.39 -9.13 -18.53
C ASP A 59 -11.74 -8.76 -19.16
N HIS A 60 -12.47 -7.83 -18.56
CA HIS A 60 -13.85 -7.52 -18.95
C HIS A 60 -14.10 -6.03 -19.22
N HIS A 61 -13.10 -5.17 -19.00
CA HIS A 61 -13.22 -3.72 -19.14
C HIS A 61 -14.40 -3.13 -18.35
N ARG A 62 -14.61 -3.65 -17.14
CA ARG A 62 -15.67 -3.22 -16.21
C ARG A 62 -15.11 -2.76 -14.87
N LEU A 63 -15.88 -1.94 -14.18
CA LEU A 63 -15.62 -1.54 -12.79
C LEU A 63 -16.46 -2.34 -11.78
N THR A 64 -17.37 -3.17 -12.28
CA THR A 64 -18.14 -4.14 -11.49
C THR A 64 -17.29 -5.40 -11.30
N ILE A 65 -17.40 -6.03 -10.14
CA ILE A 65 -16.66 -7.25 -9.78
C ILE A 65 -17.55 -8.50 -9.79
N ASP A 66 -18.62 -8.48 -10.58
CA ASP A 66 -19.67 -9.50 -10.58
C ASP A 66 -19.10 -10.89 -10.89
N GLU A 67 -18.14 -10.95 -11.80
CA GLU A 67 -17.50 -12.17 -12.29
C GLU A 67 -16.58 -12.83 -11.26
N TYR A 68 -16.09 -12.07 -10.27
CA TYR A 68 -15.01 -12.52 -9.36
C TYR A 68 -15.37 -12.56 -7.87
N GLN A 69 -16.29 -11.70 -7.39
CA GLN A 69 -16.54 -11.46 -5.96
C GLN A 69 -16.91 -12.67 -5.09
N ALA A 70 -17.39 -13.76 -5.70
CA ALA A 70 -17.78 -15.00 -5.02
C ALA A 70 -16.89 -16.21 -5.37
N THR A 71 -15.82 -15.99 -6.13
CA THR A 71 -14.98 -17.08 -6.66
C THR A 71 -14.00 -17.58 -5.61
N LYS A 72 -14.21 -18.81 -5.14
CA LYS A 72 -13.31 -19.48 -4.18
C LYS A 72 -11.97 -19.85 -4.84
N PRO A 73 -10.84 -19.79 -4.12
CA PRO A 73 -10.71 -19.46 -2.69
C PRO A 73 -10.64 -17.96 -2.40
N PHE A 74 -10.76 -17.10 -3.41
CA PHE A 74 -10.53 -15.65 -3.33
C PHE A 74 -11.81 -14.83 -3.17
N ASP A 75 -12.88 -15.42 -2.65
CA ASP A 75 -14.13 -14.69 -2.48
C ASP A 75 -13.96 -13.55 -1.45
N THR A 76 -14.88 -12.59 -1.51
CA THR A 76 -14.84 -11.44 -0.63
C THR A 76 -16.22 -11.03 -0.12
N GLY A 77 -16.29 -10.69 1.16
CA GLY A 77 -17.42 -9.95 1.74
C GLY A 77 -17.24 -8.43 1.68
N ASP A 78 -16.05 -7.96 1.33
CA ASP A 78 -15.70 -6.54 1.23
C ASP A 78 -16.13 -6.01 -0.16
N LYS A 79 -17.42 -5.76 -0.32
CA LYS A 79 -18.03 -5.32 -1.60
C LYS A 79 -19.26 -4.47 -1.37
N ALA A 80 -19.55 -3.58 -2.31
CA ALA A 80 -20.77 -2.77 -2.34
C ALA A 80 -21.72 -3.28 -3.42
N LEU A 81 -23.02 -3.41 -3.10
CA LEU A 81 -24.06 -3.72 -4.08
C LEU A 81 -24.77 -2.41 -4.46
N PHE A 82 -24.70 -2.04 -5.74
CA PHE A 82 -25.36 -0.84 -6.27
C PHE A 82 -25.98 -1.14 -7.64
N SER A 83 -27.27 -0.81 -7.80
CA SER A 83 -28.01 -1.05 -9.05
C SER A 83 -27.90 -2.48 -9.60
N GLY A 84 -27.89 -3.49 -8.71
CA GLY A 84 -27.81 -4.91 -9.09
C GLY A 84 -26.41 -5.42 -9.41
N HIS A 85 -25.38 -4.57 -9.30
CA HIS A 85 -23.98 -4.93 -9.56
C HIS A 85 -23.12 -4.80 -8.31
N TYR A 86 -22.14 -5.67 -8.17
CA TYR A 86 -21.14 -5.63 -7.11
C TYR A 86 -19.93 -4.78 -7.53
N TYR A 87 -19.42 -4.02 -6.59
CA TYR A 87 -18.24 -3.16 -6.75
C TYR A 87 -17.28 -3.41 -5.59
N SER A 88 -15.99 -3.16 -5.82
CA SER A 88 -15.06 -3.03 -4.71
C SER A 88 -15.46 -1.83 -3.86
N ASP A 89 -15.60 -2.02 -2.54
CA ASP A 89 -15.89 -0.95 -1.58
C ASP A 89 -14.61 -0.26 -1.07
N LYS A 90 -13.47 -0.50 -1.73
CA LYS A 90 -12.15 -0.06 -1.31
C LYS A 90 -11.64 1.10 -2.15
N THR A 91 -10.66 1.82 -1.60
CA THR A 91 -9.97 2.89 -2.33
C THR A 91 -9.27 2.35 -3.56
N ILE A 92 -9.53 2.97 -4.71
CA ILE A 92 -9.10 2.50 -6.04
C ILE A 92 -7.58 2.52 -6.26
N GLY A 93 -6.83 3.33 -5.51
CA GLY A 93 -5.42 3.62 -5.81
C GLY A 93 -4.52 2.37 -5.91
N VAL A 94 -4.71 1.39 -5.02
CA VAL A 94 -3.94 0.14 -5.05
C VAL A 94 -4.30 -0.71 -6.26
N SER A 95 -5.59 -0.80 -6.62
CA SER A 95 -6.03 -1.53 -7.81
C SER A 95 -5.46 -0.90 -9.09
N VAL A 96 -5.51 0.43 -9.22
CA VAL A 96 -4.93 1.13 -10.39
C VAL A 96 -3.43 0.89 -10.50
N ALA A 97 -2.70 0.96 -9.39
CA ALA A 97 -1.26 0.70 -9.37
C ALA A 97 -0.91 -0.75 -9.77
N ALA A 98 -1.82 -1.70 -9.55
CA ALA A 98 -1.63 -3.11 -9.89
C ALA A 98 -1.98 -3.47 -11.35
N LEU A 99 -2.77 -2.65 -12.06
CA LEU A 99 -3.14 -2.91 -13.45
C LEU A 99 -1.96 -3.26 -14.37
N PRO A 100 -0.85 -2.48 -14.44
CA PRO A 100 0.26 -2.81 -15.34
C PRO A 100 0.97 -4.11 -14.97
N MET A 101 0.85 -4.58 -13.73
CA MET A 101 1.47 -5.82 -13.27
C MET A 101 0.68 -7.07 -13.69
N TYR A 102 -0.62 -6.92 -13.98
CA TYR A 102 -1.47 -8.04 -14.42
C TYR A 102 -1.54 -8.17 -15.95
N VAL A 103 -1.32 -7.06 -16.67
CA VAL A 103 -1.32 -7.04 -18.15
C VAL A 103 0.02 -7.50 -18.73
N ALA A 104 1.11 -7.45 -17.94
CA ALA A 104 2.47 -7.81 -18.35
C ALA A 104 2.74 -9.32 -18.24
#